data_AF-A0A1C7GLW9-F1
#
_entry.id   AF-A0A1C7GLW9-F1
#
_cell.length_a   1.000
_cell.length_b   1.000
_cell.length_c   1.000
_cell.angle_alpha   90.00
_cell.angle_beta   90.00
_cell.angle_gamma   90.00
#
_symmetry.space_group_name_H-M   'P 1'
#
loop_
_entity.id
_entity.type
_entity.pdbx_description
1 polymer ?
#
loop_
_entity_poly.entity_id
_entity_poly.type
_entity_poly.pdbx_seq_one_letter_code
_entity_poly.pdbx_strand_id
1 'polypeptide(L)'
;MDIKELNEFYYKLQMRCNVLMLGLQHRILETEGGGYNGHYYKDSEGMYERAEYPIPVITVKGLCDIEVNLDSVSVTAKRNRLNTLDYSFSRFSGVPFEVFSIEQYLDEDYYAPGMSMETFRENMRKSQEKELGFSFQFDREVGRDKMYEFVRLLREEGFYY
;
A
#
# COMPACT_ATOMS: atom_id res chain seq x y z
N MET A 1 -20.92 16.28 10.20
CA MET A 1 -21.07 15.94 8.78
C MET A 1 -22.49 15.49 8.55
N ASP A 2 -23.22 16.12 7.63
CA ASP A 2 -24.55 15.67 7.22
C ASP A 2 -24.49 14.59 6.12
N ILE A 3 -25.64 14.01 5.74
CA ILE A 3 -25.71 12.96 4.71
C ILE A 3 -25.22 13.47 3.34
N LYS A 4 -25.45 14.75 3.02
CA LYS A 4 -25.05 15.32 1.74
C LYS A 4 -23.54 15.47 1.68
N GLU A 5 -22.93 16.02 2.74
CA GLU A 5 -21.47 16.12 2.88
C GLU A 5 -20.81 14.73 2.83
N LEU A 6 -21.40 13.74 3.50
CA LEU A 6 -20.93 12.35 3.47
C LEU A 6 -20.98 11.75 2.04
N ASN A 7 -22.06 11.99 1.30
CA ASN A 7 -22.19 11.52 -0.08
C ASN A 7 -21.18 12.21 -1.01
N GLU A 8 -21.00 13.52 -0.88
CA GLU A 8 -19.99 14.26 -1.65
C GLU A 8 -18.57 13.78 -1.35
N PHE A 9 -18.31 13.42 -0.09
CA PHE A 9 -17.06 12.81 0.35
C PHE A 9 -16.79 11.47 -0.34
N TYR A 10 -17.73 10.52 -0.24
CA TYR A 10 -17.58 9.20 -0.87
C TYR A 10 -17.57 9.26 -2.38
N TYR A 11 -18.31 10.19 -2.99
CA TYR A 11 -18.28 10.39 -4.43
C TYR A 11 -16.87 10.72 -4.92
N LYS A 12 -16.13 11.56 -4.20
CA LYS A 12 -14.73 11.89 -4.55
C LYS A 12 -13.82 10.67 -4.45
N LEU A 13 -13.97 9.87 -3.41
CA LEU A 13 -13.20 8.62 -3.24
C LEU A 13 -13.52 7.61 -4.36
N GLN A 14 -14.80 7.43 -4.68
CA GLN A 14 -15.21 6.53 -5.75
C GLN A 14 -14.70 6.98 -7.12
N MET A 15 -14.80 8.28 -7.43
CA MET A 15 -14.28 8.82 -8.68
C MET A 15 -12.77 8.59 -8.78
N ARG A 16 -12.06 8.72 -7.66
CA ARG A 16 -10.63 8.46 -7.60
C ARG A 16 -10.29 6.99 -7.86
N CYS A 17 -11.00 6.08 -7.20
CA CYS A 17 -10.91 4.65 -7.44
C CYS A 17 -11.14 4.31 -8.92
N ASN A 18 -12.19 4.87 -9.53
CA ASN A 18 -12.51 4.66 -10.95
C ASN A 18 -11.36 5.11 -11.88
N VAL A 19 -10.74 6.27 -11.61
CA VAL A 19 -9.61 6.77 -12.41
C VAL A 19 -8.41 5.81 -12.36
N LEU A 20 -8.08 5.30 -11.18
CA LEU A 20 -6.98 4.35 -11.00
C LEU A 20 -7.30 3.00 -11.65
N MET A 21 -8.50 2.47 -11.43
CA MET A 21 -8.97 1.23 -12.08
C MET A 21 -8.88 1.31 -13.61
N LEU A 22 -9.28 2.43 -14.21
CA LEU A 22 -9.17 2.63 -15.65
C LEU A 22 -7.73 2.54 -16.17
N GLY A 23 -6.74 2.98 -15.38
CA GLY A 23 -5.31 2.83 -15.73
C GLY A 23 -4.80 1.39 -15.61
N LEU A 24 -5.39 0.60 -14.70
CA LEU A 24 -5.01 -0.77 -14.45
C LEU A 24 -5.68 -1.78 -15.40
N GLN A 25 -6.76 -1.38 -16.08
CA GLN A 25 -7.46 -2.17 -17.10
C GLN A 25 -6.59 -2.34 -18.37
N HIS A 26 -5.55 -3.16 -18.25
CA HIS A 26 -4.76 -3.70 -19.36
C HIS A 26 -4.86 -5.23 -19.32
N ARG A 27 -4.83 -5.91 -20.47
CA ARG A 27 -5.12 -7.36 -20.63
C ARG A 27 -4.31 -8.34 -19.77
N ILE A 28 -3.32 -7.87 -19.01
CA ILE A 28 -2.43 -8.69 -18.18
C ILE A 28 -2.79 -8.59 -16.69
N LEU A 29 -3.48 -7.53 -16.26
CA LEU A 29 -3.84 -7.31 -14.86
C LEU A 29 -5.33 -7.57 -14.68
N GLU A 30 -5.65 -8.47 -13.76
CA GLU A 30 -7.03 -8.71 -13.33
C GLU A 30 -7.28 -7.90 -12.05
N THR A 31 -8.31 -7.07 -12.06
CA THR A 31 -8.62 -6.14 -10.97
C THR A 31 -10.04 -6.30 -10.47
N GLU A 32 -10.22 -6.24 -9.15
CA GLU A 32 -11.51 -6.17 -8.47
C GLU A 32 -11.56 -4.94 -7.57
N GLY A 33 -12.74 -4.36 -7.37
CA GLY A 33 -12.95 -3.20 -6.52
C GLY A 33 -13.97 -3.49 -5.42
N GLY A 34 -13.71 -3.02 -4.20
CA GLY A 34 -14.60 -3.19 -3.05
C GLY A 34 -14.49 -2.05 -2.04
N GLY A 35 -15.43 -2.00 -1.10
CA GLY A 35 -15.40 -1.07 0.03
C GLY A 35 -15.21 -1.84 1.32
N TYR A 36 -14.18 -1.49 2.09
CA TYR A 36 -13.77 -2.23 3.27
C TYR A 36 -13.57 -1.29 4.45
N ASN A 37 -14.19 -1.60 5.59
CA ASN A 37 -13.93 -0.90 6.84
C ASN A 37 -12.93 -1.69 7.70
N GLY A 38 -12.47 -1.06 8.76
CA GLY A 38 -11.55 -1.67 9.73
C GLY A 38 -10.10 -1.65 9.32
N HIS A 39 -9.74 -0.88 8.29
CA HIS A 39 -8.35 -0.63 7.94
C HIS A 39 -7.67 0.22 9.00
N TYR A 40 -6.40 -0.09 9.28
CA TYR A 40 -5.59 0.69 10.17
C TYR A 40 -4.75 1.70 9.38
N TYR A 41 -4.67 2.93 9.88
CA TYR A 41 -3.76 3.96 9.39
C TYR A 41 -2.99 4.54 10.57
N LYS A 42 -1.82 5.13 10.31
CA LYS A 42 -1.09 5.86 11.35
C LYS A 42 -1.54 7.31 11.40
N ASP A 43 -1.79 7.83 12.59
CA ASP A 43 -2.04 9.25 12.81
C ASP A 43 -0.76 10.09 12.70
N SER A 44 -0.86 11.40 12.97
CA SER A 44 0.29 12.31 12.96
C SER A 44 1.36 12.00 14.01
N GLU A 45 1.03 11.22 15.04
CA GLU A 45 1.95 10.76 16.09
C GLU A 45 2.56 9.39 15.76
N GLY A 46 2.16 8.76 14.65
CA GLY A 46 2.61 7.44 14.21
C GLY A 46 1.84 6.28 14.85
N MET A 47 0.74 6.56 15.56
CA MET A 47 -0.06 5.56 16.26
C MET A 47 -1.13 4.98 15.33
N TYR A 48 -1.33 3.67 15.39
CA TYR A 48 -2.35 3.00 14.60
C TYR A 48 -3.77 3.33 15.10
N GLU A 49 -4.59 3.89 14.22
CA GLU A 49 -6.02 4.09 14.39
C GLU A 49 -6.81 3.22 13.41
N ARG A 50 -7.95 2.70 13.85
CA ARG A 50 -8.85 1.89 13.03
C ARG A 50 -9.93 2.77 12.39
N ALA A 51 -10.00 2.77 11.06
CA ALA A 51 -11.07 3.40 10.32
C ALA A 51 -12.36 2.56 10.42
N GLU A 52 -13.41 3.08 11.07
CA GLU A 52 -14.72 2.43 11.09
C GLU A 52 -15.50 2.63 9.78
N TYR A 53 -15.12 3.63 9.00
CA TYR A 53 -15.72 3.93 7.70
C TYR A 53 -15.11 3.05 6.60
N PRO A 54 -15.89 2.64 5.59
CA PRO A 54 -15.35 1.90 4.46
C PRO A 54 -14.44 2.78 3.59
N ILE A 55 -13.31 2.23 3.14
CA ILE A 55 -12.48 2.84 2.10
C ILE A 55 -12.58 2.01 0.80
N PRO A 56 -12.55 2.65 -0.38
CA PRO A 56 -12.41 1.91 -1.62
C PRO A 56 -11.04 1.25 -1.72
N VAL A 57 -11.01 -0.02 -2.06
CA VAL A 57 -9.79 -0.80 -2.34
C VAL A 57 -9.90 -1.42 -3.71
N ILE A 58 -8.82 -1.35 -4.49
CA ILE A 58 -8.65 -2.03 -5.76
C ILE A 58 -7.65 -3.17 -5.56
N THR A 59 -8.11 -4.40 -5.65
CA THR A 59 -7.25 -5.58 -5.61
C THR A 59 -6.76 -5.89 -7.02
N VAL A 60 -5.44 -5.93 -7.20
CA VAL A 60 -4.79 -6.49 -8.39
C VAL A 60 -4.42 -7.93 -8.06
N LYS A 61 -5.13 -8.90 -8.66
CA LYS A 61 -5.08 -10.30 -8.22
C LYS A 61 -3.66 -10.86 -8.21
N GLY A 62 -3.28 -11.43 -7.06
CA GLY A 62 -1.98 -12.05 -6.82
C GLY A 62 -0.81 -11.08 -6.74
N LEU A 63 -1.05 -9.77 -6.68
CA LEU A 63 0.00 -8.76 -6.75
C LEU A 63 -0.03 -7.72 -5.63
N CYS A 64 -1.12 -6.98 -5.50
CA CYS A 64 -1.22 -5.91 -4.51
C CYS A 64 -2.67 -5.46 -4.28
N ASP A 65 -2.92 -4.85 -3.14
CA ASP A 65 -4.10 -4.03 -2.90
C ASP A 65 -3.74 -2.54 -3.01
N ILE A 66 -4.65 -1.75 -3.55
CA ILE A 66 -4.52 -0.29 -3.69
C ILE A 66 -5.66 0.34 -2.92
N GLU A 67 -5.32 0.97 -1.80
CA GLU A 67 -6.25 1.58 -0.86
C GLU A 67 -6.36 3.07 -1.18
N VAL A 68 -7.59 3.53 -1.46
CA VAL A 68 -7.87 4.94 -1.78
C VAL A 68 -8.33 5.64 -0.50
N ASN A 69 -7.35 6.15 0.24
CA ASN A 69 -7.60 6.92 1.46
C ASN A 69 -8.04 8.36 1.13
N LEU A 70 -8.35 9.12 2.18
CA LEU A 70 -8.85 10.48 2.04
C LEU A 70 -7.79 11.46 1.50
N ASP A 71 -6.57 11.33 2.01
CA ASP A 71 -5.45 12.24 1.83
C ASP A 71 -4.30 11.61 1.05
N SER A 72 -4.40 10.31 0.77
CA SER A 72 -3.32 9.50 0.22
C SER A 72 -3.87 8.33 -0.59
N VAL A 73 -2.98 7.68 -1.32
CA VAL A 73 -3.22 6.35 -1.89
C VAL A 73 -2.10 5.45 -1.42
N SER A 74 -2.43 4.35 -0.75
CA SER A 74 -1.46 3.31 -0.39
C SER A 74 -1.53 2.14 -1.35
N VAL A 75 -0.39 1.53 -1.62
CA VAL A 75 -0.28 0.27 -2.35
C VAL A 75 0.38 -0.73 -1.43
N THR A 76 -0.37 -1.77 -1.04
CA THR A 76 0.10 -2.82 -0.15
C THR A 76 0.41 -4.09 -0.93
N ALA A 77 1.59 -4.67 -0.68
CA ALA A 77 2.04 -5.88 -1.34
C ALA A 77 2.92 -6.70 -0.39
N LYS A 78 3.13 -7.97 -0.71
CA LYS A 78 3.99 -8.88 0.04
C LYS A 78 5.25 -9.18 -0.75
N ARG A 79 6.32 -9.51 -0.04
CA ARG A 79 7.52 -10.07 -0.63
C ARG A 79 8.19 -11.06 0.30
N ASN A 80 8.83 -12.07 -0.28
CA ASN A 80 9.61 -13.03 0.48
C ASN A 80 10.76 -12.34 1.25
N ARG A 81 10.90 -12.64 2.54
CA ARG A 81 11.91 -12.04 3.42
C ARG A 81 13.34 -12.30 2.95
N LEU A 82 13.66 -13.54 2.54
CA LEU A 82 15.02 -13.90 2.12
C LEU A 82 15.43 -13.18 0.84
N ASN A 83 14.52 -13.05 -0.12
CA ASN A 83 14.74 -12.27 -1.33
C ASN A 83 14.88 -10.76 -1.06
N THR A 84 14.46 -10.30 0.11
CA THR A 84 14.44 -8.87 0.48
C THR A 84 15.72 -8.44 1.21
N LEU A 85 16.37 -9.33 1.97
CA LEU A 85 17.54 -9.00 2.82
C LEU A 85 18.64 -8.24 2.07
N ASP A 86 18.98 -8.70 0.87
CA ASP A 86 20.06 -8.13 0.04
C ASP A 86 19.54 -7.29 -1.12
N TYR A 87 18.23 -7.05 -1.18
CA TYR A 87 17.62 -6.28 -2.25
C TYR A 87 17.92 -4.77 -2.15
N SER A 88 18.13 -4.15 -3.31
CA SER A 88 18.28 -2.70 -3.42
C SER A 88 16.95 -2.04 -3.78
N PHE A 89 16.43 -1.19 -2.89
CA PHE A 89 15.18 -0.45 -3.11
C PHE A 89 15.34 0.78 -4.00
N SER A 90 16.48 0.93 -4.67
CA SER A 90 16.75 2.07 -5.57
C SER A 90 15.72 2.24 -6.69
N ARG A 91 15.13 1.15 -7.20
CA ARG A 91 14.05 1.22 -8.21
C ARG A 91 12.75 1.85 -7.69
N PHE A 92 12.57 1.91 -6.37
CA PHE A 92 11.46 2.55 -5.69
C PHE A 92 11.82 3.96 -5.16
N SER A 93 12.96 4.52 -5.57
CA SER A 93 13.40 5.84 -5.11
C SER A 93 12.34 6.90 -5.39
N GLY A 94 12.02 7.72 -4.38
CA GLY A 94 11.01 8.78 -4.49
C GLY A 94 9.57 8.31 -4.21
N VAL A 95 9.37 7.04 -3.87
CA VAL A 95 8.10 6.54 -3.29
C VAL A 95 8.37 6.15 -1.84
N PRO A 96 7.87 6.91 -0.86
CA PRO A 96 7.97 6.52 0.55
C PRO A 96 7.29 5.17 0.78
N PHE A 97 7.87 4.35 1.66
CA PHE A 97 7.27 3.06 2.00
C PHE A 97 7.62 2.64 3.42
N GLU A 98 6.83 1.70 3.92
CA GLU A 98 7.02 1.01 5.19
C GLU A 98 7.13 -0.50 4.93
N VAL A 99 7.80 -1.21 5.84
CA VAL A 99 7.87 -2.67 5.83
C VAL A 99 7.42 -3.19 7.18
N PHE A 100 6.31 -3.91 7.20
CA PHE A 100 5.64 -4.35 8.41
C PHE A 100 5.56 -5.87 8.49
N SER A 101 5.34 -6.37 9.70
CA SER A 101 5.12 -7.78 9.97
C SER A 101 3.74 -8.20 9.48
N ILE A 102 3.64 -9.31 8.75
CA ILE A 102 2.32 -9.83 8.32
C ILE A 102 1.63 -10.53 9.49
N GLU A 103 2.39 -11.19 10.36
CA GLU A 103 1.85 -11.92 11.51
C GLU A 103 1.46 -10.96 12.66
N GLN A 104 2.18 -9.85 12.82
CA GLN A 104 2.06 -8.87 13.90
C GLN A 104 2.02 -7.44 13.32
N TYR A 105 1.04 -7.16 12.45
CA TYR A 105 0.95 -5.92 11.68
C TYR A 105 0.68 -4.64 12.49
N LEU A 106 0.45 -4.74 13.80
CA LEU A 106 0.28 -3.60 14.71
C LEU A 106 1.54 -3.30 15.55
N ASP A 107 2.56 -4.15 15.46
CA ASP A 107 3.84 -3.96 16.14
C ASP A 107 4.72 -2.96 15.37
N GLU A 108 5.90 -2.67 15.91
CA GLU A 108 6.87 -1.81 15.25
C GLU A 108 7.27 -2.37 13.87
N ASP A 109 7.24 -1.50 12.86
CA ASP A 109 7.66 -1.84 11.51
C ASP A 109 9.13 -2.25 11.46
N TYR A 110 9.46 -3.19 10.58
CA TYR A 110 10.84 -3.49 10.24
C TYR A 110 11.55 -2.29 9.62
N TYR A 111 10.83 -1.47 8.87
CA TYR A 111 11.31 -0.22 8.29
C TYR A 111 10.22 0.83 8.22
N ALA A 112 10.57 2.04 8.63
CA ALA A 112 9.77 3.25 8.45
C ALA A 112 10.62 4.35 7.77
N PRO A 113 10.00 5.32 7.08
CA PRO A 113 10.71 6.44 6.47
C PRO A 113 11.66 7.15 7.46
N GLY A 114 12.92 7.33 7.05
CA GLY A 114 13.97 7.93 7.87
C GLY A 114 14.87 6.92 8.61
N MET A 115 14.48 5.64 8.66
CA MET A 115 15.34 4.57 9.16
C MET A 115 16.49 4.28 8.18
N SER A 116 17.66 3.87 8.70
CA SER A 116 18.75 3.43 7.85
C SER A 116 18.47 2.04 7.25
N MET A 117 18.96 1.80 6.03
CA MET A 117 18.89 0.48 5.40
C MET A 117 19.69 -0.60 6.16
N GLU A 118 20.67 -0.20 6.98
CA GLU A 118 21.41 -1.12 7.85
C GLU A 118 20.53 -1.60 9.00
N THR A 119 19.86 -0.68 9.70
CA THR A 119 18.91 -0.98 10.77
C THR A 119 17.76 -1.85 10.28
N PHE A 120 17.18 -1.56 9.10
CA PHE A 120 16.15 -2.41 8.50
C PHE A 120 16.63 -3.85 8.30
N ARG A 121 17.85 -4.04 7.77
CA ARG A 121 18.41 -5.38 7.58
C ARG A 121 18.65 -6.10 8.90
N GLU A 122 19.08 -5.39 9.94
CA GLU A 122 19.22 -5.96 11.28
C GLU A 122 17.87 -6.42 11.84
N ASN A 123 16.81 -5.61 11.68
CA ASN A 123 15.45 -5.96 12.08
C ASN A 123 14.96 -7.21 11.34
N MET A 124 15.12 -7.27 10.01
CA MET A 124 14.76 -8.45 9.21
C MET A 124 15.54 -9.72 9.57
N ARG A 125 16.80 -9.60 10.01
CA ARG A 125 17.61 -10.76 10.43
C ARG A 125 17.16 -11.35 11.75
N LYS A 126 16.55 -10.54 12.62
CA LYS A 126 15.96 -11.00 13.90
C LYS A 126 14.60 -11.67 13.68
N SER A 127 13.90 -11.31 12.60
CA SER A 127 12.59 -11.89 12.24
C SER A 127 12.70 -13.34 11.75
N GLN A 128 11.69 -14.14 12.09
CA GLN A 128 11.46 -15.49 11.56
C GLN A 128 10.37 -15.53 10.47
N GLU A 129 9.82 -14.39 10.07
CA GLU A 129 8.77 -14.34 9.06
C GLU A 129 9.26 -14.87 7.71
N LYS A 130 8.34 -15.49 6.95
CA LYS A 130 8.62 -15.94 5.59
C LYS A 130 8.43 -14.81 4.57
N GLU A 131 7.51 -13.92 4.86
CA GLU A 131 7.01 -12.89 3.97
C GLU A 131 6.87 -11.60 4.75
N LEU A 132 7.10 -10.48 4.10
CA LEU A 132 7.02 -9.15 4.68
C LEU A 132 5.92 -8.37 3.98
N GLY A 133 5.18 -7.57 4.73
CA GLY A 133 4.23 -6.60 4.20
C GLY A 133 4.97 -5.33 3.81
N PHE A 134 4.60 -4.74 2.67
CA PHE A 134 5.07 -3.45 2.21
C PHE A 134 3.88 -2.54 2.01
N SER A 135 4.00 -1.29 2.45
CA SER A 135 3.02 -0.24 2.19
C SER A 135 3.71 0.93 1.51
N PHE A 136 3.42 1.16 0.23
CA PHE A 136 3.98 2.26 -0.54
C PHE A 136 2.98 3.43 -0.58
N GLN A 137 3.49 4.64 -0.33
CA GLN A 137 2.65 5.82 -0.14
C GLN A 137 2.72 6.75 -1.35
N PHE A 138 1.55 7.20 -1.80
CA PHE A 138 1.39 8.15 -2.89
C PHE A 138 0.50 9.32 -2.47
N ASP A 139 0.78 10.47 -3.06
CA ASP A 139 -0.13 11.61 -2.99
C ASP A 139 -1.52 11.21 -3.48
N ARG A 140 -2.55 11.78 -2.84
CA ARG A 140 -3.95 11.60 -3.21
C ARG A 140 -4.18 11.70 -4.72
N GLU A 141 -3.47 12.58 -5.42
CA GLU A 141 -3.67 12.90 -6.84
C GLU A 141 -2.83 12.07 -7.84
N VAL A 142 -2.12 11.02 -7.40
CA VAL A 142 -1.32 10.13 -8.26
C VAL A 142 -2.02 9.73 -9.59
N GLY A 143 -1.39 9.97 -10.73
CA GLY A 143 -1.99 9.65 -12.03
C GLY A 143 -2.18 8.14 -12.25
N ARG A 144 -3.18 7.77 -13.06
CA ARG A 144 -3.44 6.36 -13.43
C ARG A 144 -2.25 5.69 -14.11
N ASP A 145 -1.49 6.44 -14.93
CA ASP A 145 -0.35 5.91 -15.68
C ASP A 145 0.81 5.61 -14.73
N LYS A 146 1.08 6.52 -13.77
CA LYS A 146 2.07 6.30 -12.70
C LYS A 146 1.70 5.10 -11.83
N MET A 147 0.42 4.95 -11.50
CA MET A 147 -0.06 3.78 -10.74
C MET A 147 0.13 2.48 -11.53
N TYR A 148 -0.20 2.46 -12.81
CA TYR A 148 0.03 1.30 -13.67
C TYR A 148 1.52 0.92 -13.76
N GLU A 149 2.40 1.91 -13.98
CA GLU A 149 3.85 1.69 -14.03
C GLU A 149 4.37 1.13 -12.71
N PHE A 150 3.86 1.62 -11.59
CA PHE A 150 4.23 1.14 -10.26
C PHE A 150 3.79 -0.30 -10.01
N VAL A 151 2.54 -0.64 -10.32
CA VAL A 151 2.04 -2.03 -10.22
C VAL A 151 2.85 -2.96 -11.12
N ARG A 152 3.21 -2.51 -12.33
CA ARG A 152 4.08 -3.27 -13.23
C ARG A 152 5.47 -3.49 -12.62
N LEU A 153 6.04 -2.47 -11.97
CA LEU A 153 7.32 -2.54 -11.28
C LEU A 153 7.27 -3.54 -10.11
N LEU A 154 6.22 -3.53 -9.28
CA LEU A 154 6.05 -4.50 -8.19
C LEU A 154 6.16 -5.95 -8.72
N ARG A 155 5.49 -6.24 -9.84
CA ARG A 155 5.56 -7.56 -10.46
C ARG A 155 6.96 -7.90 -10.97
N GLU A 156 7.64 -6.94 -11.60
CA GLU A 156 9.03 -7.12 -12.06
C GLU A 156 9.99 -7.41 -10.90
N GLU A 157 9.72 -6.83 -9.72
CA GLU A 157 10.54 -6.99 -8.53
C GLU A 157 10.16 -8.18 -7.63
N GLY A 158 9.21 -9.00 -8.09
CA GLY A 158 8.82 -10.23 -7.40
C GLY A 158 7.96 -10.00 -6.16
N PHE A 159 7.21 -8.90 -6.12
CA PHE A 159 6.13 -8.72 -5.15
C PHE A 159 4.88 -9.51 -5.56
N TYR A 160 4.04 -9.81 -4.59
CA TYR A 160 2.80 -10.57 -4.77
C TYR A 160 1.82 -10.28 -3.63
N TYR A 161 0.62 -10.89 -3.66
CA TYR A 161 -0.36 -10.80 -2.57
C TYR A 161 -1.07 -12.12 -2.31
#